data_AF-A0A3Q8VF11-F1
#
_entry.id   AF-A0A3Q8VF11-F1
#
_cell.length_a   1.000
_cell.length_b   1.000
_cell.length_c   1.000
_cell.angle_alpha   90.00
_cell.angle_beta   90.00
_cell.angle_gamma   90.00
#
_symmetry.space_group_name_H-M   'P 1'
#
loop_
_entity.id
_entity.type
_entity.pdbx_description
1 polymer ?
#
loop_
_entity_poly.entity_id
_entity_poly.type
_entity_poly.pdbx_seq_one_letter_code
_entity_poly.pdbx_strand_id
1 'polypeptide(L)'
;MSASRRSGTTDELGPDEPEPGREGSDGSDLLAALLDGMDAALCAFDADGVVTHWNREAERILGWTAAEAVGRPGFAGWAVRHADAEEVEARLMSAMDAPGRQVHEFALLTKDGGRVLVRTQSAAVRGPDGKPAGVYCAFSEVHTQIDLERSIALSEALLEDASWGVVLVDVDLRPAVVNAHAARALGAGRTSVLGRPLGELLAQGVEELESALAHVLAEGAPPAPAELWVTVRTPEGEQRRCWRSGFVRLASPLAEEPVPLGVGWLFQDVTESRQGEQEASLLRFRAQQLHRAARAAAECEDPAEAATVHLDFALAGFADHALIDRVADGTEDAGPVRLVRVAATPSGAPGPTRIDGRAGLPVRYGEGHPAVQCVERAGSVRAGAGSLSPEDARAWAQARQWPPDAVHALCTVLRSRGRTLGAVTFLRGAGRHAFERSDATYAEDVAAHIATALDLASLTRPDR
;
A
#
# COMPACT_ATOMS: atom_id res chain seq x y z
N MET A 1 -16.61 -69.08 -24.68
CA MET A 1 -16.72 -70.45 -24.13
C MET A 1 -15.62 -71.30 -24.74
N SER A 2 -14.84 -71.97 -23.87
CA SER A 2 -13.95 -73.13 -24.08
C SER A 2 -12.87 -73.05 -25.18
N ALA A 3 -11.58 -72.88 -24.84
CA ALA A 3 -10.61 -73.91 -24.39
C ALA A 3 -10.13 -74.80 -25.57
N SER A 4 -8.88 -75.24 -25.75
CA SER A 4 -7.79 -75.56 -24.80
C SER A 4 -6.58 -76.11 -25.61
N ARG A 5 -5.34 -75.88 -25.11
CA ARG A 5 -4.19 -76.84 -25.02
C ARG A 5 -3.48 -77.30 -26.32
N ARG A 6 -2.18 -77.68 -26.37
CA ARG A 6 -0.95 -77.65 -25.53
C ARG A 6 0.10 -78.56 -26.24
N SER A 7 1.39 -78.36 -25.95
CA SER A 7 2.51 -79.36 -25.97
C SER A 7 3.18 -79.66 -27.34
N GLY A 8 4.49 -79.44 -27.53
CA GLY A 8 5.69 -80.20 -27.05
C GLY A 8 6.49 -80.58 -28.32
N THR A 9 7.82 -80.69 -28.45
CA THR A 9 8.86 -81.38 -27.64
C THR A 9 10.24 -81.18 -28.32
N THR A 10 11.36 -81.09 -27.55
CA THR A 10 12.77 -81.61 -27.72
C THR A 10 13.58 -81.42 -29.03
N ASP A 11 14.92 -81.29 -29.13
CA ASP A 11 16.12 -81.83 -28.42
C ASP A 11 17.38 -80.95 -28.74
N GLU A 12 18.27 -80.62 -27.78
CA GLU A 12 19.63 -81.19 -27.50
C GLU A 12 20.71 -80.98 -28.59
N LEU A 13 21.66 -80.01 -28.46
CA LEU A 13 23.02 -80.06 -27.84
C LEU A 13 24.03 -80.98 -28.58
N GLY A 14 25.01 -80.43 -29.31
CA GLY A 14 26.34 -80.05 -28.79
C GLY A 14 27.47 -80.32 -29.84
N PRO A 15 28.77 -80.23 -29.49
CA PRO A 15 29.64 -79.05 -29.65
C PRO A 15 31.01 -79.36 -30.35
N ASP A 16 31.86 -78.33 -30.50
CA ASP A 16 33.35 -78.31 -30.63
C ASP A 16 33.76 -77.13 -31.54
N GLU A 17 34.74 -76.27 -31.32
CA GLU A 17 35.68 -75.91 -30.26
C GLU A 17 36.16 -74.48 -30.63
N PRO A 18 36.55 -73.61 -29.67
CA PRO A 18 37.04 -72.25 -29.94
C PRO A 18 38.58 -72.18 -29.85
N GLU A 19 39.23 -71.36 -30.70
CA GLU A 19 40.60 -70.85 -30.50
C GLU A 19 40.90 -69.69 -31.50
N PRO A 20 41.84 -68.77 -31.22
CA PRO A 20 41.51 -67.53 -30.53
C PRO A 20 42.09 -66.28 -31.22
N GLY A 21 41.77 -65.09 -30.69
CA GLY A 21 42.67 -63.94 -30.77
C GLY A 21 42.12 -62.72 -31.51
N ARG A 22 41.46 -61.83 -30.76
CA ARG A 22 41.70 -60.38 -30.80
C ARG A 22 41.12 -59.73 -29.54
N GLU A 23 41.79 -60.01 -28.41
CA GLU A 23 41.68 -59.18 -27.22
C GLU A 23 42.24 -57.79 -27.55
N GLY A 24 41.41 -56.76 -27.40
CA GLY A 24 41.79 -55.38 -27.66
C GLY A 24 40.64 -54.37 -27.77
N SER A 25 39.37 -54.80 -27.89
CA SER A 25 38.20 -53.90 -28.03
C SER A 25 37.27 -53.82 -26.80
N ASP A 26 37.23 -54.86 -25.95
CA ASP A 26 36.16 -55.00 -24.94
C ASP A 26 36.13 -53.91 -23.85
N GLY A 27 37.28 -53.30 -23.51
CA GLY A 27 37.35 -52.30 -22.44
C GLY A 27 36.77 -50.93 -22.83
N SER A 28 36.90 -50.54 -24.10
CA SER A 28 36.40 -49.25 -24.61
C SER A 28 34.89 -49.30 -24.84
N ASP A 29 34.41 -50.40 -25.39
CA ASP A 29 33.00 -50.60 -25.72
C ASP A 29 32.14 -50.77 -24.45
N LEU A 30 32.68 -51.42 -23.41
CA LEU A 30 32.01 -51.54 -22.10
C LEU A 30 31.95 -50.21 -21.33
N LEU A 31 33.01 -49.40 -21.39
CA LEU A 31 33.04 -48.07 -20.76
C LEU A 31 32.03 -47.13 -21.45
N ALA A 32 31.99 -47.11 -22.78
CA ALA A 32 31.02 -46.34 -23.54
C ALA A 32 29.57 -46.74 -23.19
N ALA A 33 29.29 -48.05 -23.12
CA ALA A 33 27.96 -48.56 -22.76
C ALA A 33 27.54 -48.21 -21.32
N LEU A 34 28.47 -48.20 -20.36
CA LEU A 34 28.19 -47.78 -18.98
C LEU A 34 27.92 -46.27 -18.86
N LEU A 35 28.58 -45.46 -19.66
CA LEU A 35 28.43 -44.00 -19.68
C LEU A 35 27.15 -43.54 -20.41
N ASP A 36 26.72 -44.29 -21.43
CA ASP A 36 25.44 -44.07 -22.11
C ASP A 36 24.22 -44.40 -21.23
N GLY A 37 24.42 -45.23 -20.19
CA GLY A 37 23.41 -45.54 -19.19
C GLY A 37 23.28 -44.53 -18.05
N MET A 38 24.08 -43.45 -18.04
CA MET A 38 24.05 -42.42 -17.00
C MET A 38 23.09 -41.28 -17.35
N ASP A 39 22.21 -40.90 -16.41
CA ASP A 39 21.29 -39.75 -16.52
C ASP A 39 22.00 -38.37 -16.43
N ALA A 40 23.29 -38.29 -16.73
CA ALA A 40 24.09 -37.07 -16.72
C ALA A 40 24.68 -36.83 -18.12
N ALA A 41 24.73 -35.57 -18.58
CA ALA A 41 25.40 -35.25 -19.84
C ALA A 41 26.91 -35.27 -19.66
N LEU A 42 27.59 -36.01 -20.54
CA LEU A 42 28.99 -36.36 -20.40
C LEU A 42 29.71 -36.20 -21.74
N CYS A 43 30.90 -35.61 -21.67
CA CYS A 43 31.85 -35.58 -22.78
C CYS A 43 33.27 -35.82 -22.30
N ALA A 44 34.14 -36.26 -23.20
CA ALA A 44 35.55 -36.46 -22.92
C ALA A 44 36.42 -35.85 -24.01
N PHE A 45 37.63 -35.46 -23.62
CA PHE A 45 38.68 -34.93 -24.48
C PHE A 45 39.94 -35.75 -24.29
N ASP A 46 40.72 -35.95 -25.36
CA ASP A 46 42.10 -36.43 -25.23
C ASP A 46 43.05 -35.29 -24.81
N ALA A 47 44.35 -35.61 -24.67
CA ALA A 47 45.37 -34.65 -24.29
C ALA A 47 45.56 -33.49 -25.29
N ASP A 48 45.14 -33.68 -26.54
CA ASP A 48 45.20 -32.69 -27.61
C ASP A 48 43.89 -31.87 -27.73
N GLY A 49 42.94 -32.08 -26.82
CA GLY A 49 41.67 -31.35 -26.77
C GLY A 49 40.65 -31.82 -27.80
N VAL A 50 40.82 -33.00 -28.39
CA VAL A 50 39.86 -33.59 -29.33
C VAL A 50 38.77 -34.32 -28.57
N VAL A 51 37.51 -34.09 -28.93
CA VAL A 51 36.36 -34.76 -28.31
C VAL A 51 36.41 -36.26 -28.63
N THR A 52 36.56 -37.11 -27.61
CA THR A 52 36.63 -38.58 -27.75
C THR A 52 35.34 -39.27 -27.36
N HIS A 53 34.49 -38.62 -26.57
CA HIS A 53 33.21 -39.18 -26.13
C HIS A 53 32.13 -38.11 -26.02
N TRP A 54 30.90 -38.51 -26.33
CA TRP A 54 29.71 -37.68 -26.29
C TRP A 54 28.49 -38.59 -26.05
N ASN A 55 27.90 -38.52 -24.85
CA ASN A 55 26.81 -39.43 -24.50
C ASN A 55 25.43 -38.89 -24.89
N ARG A 56 24.41 -39.73 -24.80
CA ARG A 56 23.02 -39.39 -25.16
C ARG A 56 22.48 -38.14 -24.47
N GLU A 57 22.82 -37.92 -23.20
CA GLU A 57 22.36 -36.73 -22.48
C GLU A 57 23.06 -35.44 -22.94
N ALA A 58 24.32 -35.53 -23.37
CA ALA A 58 25.02 -34.42 -24.02
C ALA A 58 24.36 -34.06 -25.36
N GLU A 59 23.90 -35.06 -26.13
CA GLU A 59 23.08 -34.84 -27.32
C GLU A 59 21.76 -34.15 -27.00
N ARG A 60 21.08 -34.57 -25.91
CA ARG A 60 19.80 -33.97 -25.52
C ARG A 60 19.95 -32.50 -25.15
N ILE A 61 20.99 -32.13 -24.40
CA ILE A 61 21.17 -30.77 -23.88
C ILE A 61 21.66 -29.81 -24.97
N LEU A 62 22.59 -30.21 -25.83
CA LEU A 62 23.17 -29.31 -26.84
C LEU A 62 22.67 -29.54 -28.27
N GLY A 63 21.94 -30.63 -28.53
CA GLY A 63 21.40 -30.96 -29.85
C GLY A 63 22.42 -31.47 -30.88
N TRP A 64 23.69 -31.60 -30.50
CA TRP A 64 24.74 -32.20 -31.34
C TRP A 64 24.79 -33.70 -31.13
N THR A 65 24.74 -34.48 -32.20
CA THR A 65 24.88 -35.95 -32.11
C THR A 65 26.34 -36.35 -31.85
N ALA A 66 26.58 -37.52 -31.27
CA ALA A 66 27.91 -38.06 -31.03
C ALA A 66 28.70 -38.22 -32.33
N ALA A 67 28.03 -38.65 -33.40
CA ALA A 67 28.63 -38.73 -34.74
C ALA A 67 29.09 -37.37 -35.29
N GLU A 68 28.46 -36.28 -34.84
CA GLU A 68 28.84 -34.92 -35.21
C GLU A 68 29.92 -34.35 -34.27
N ALA A 69 29.88 -34.69 -32.98
CA ALA A 69 30.72 -34.11 -31.94
C ALA A 69 32.08 -34.82 -31.78
N VAL A 70 32.11 -36.14 -31.83
CA VAL A 70 33.34 -36.94 -31.64
C VAL A 70 34.30 -36.71 -32.81
N GLY A 71 35.58 -36.52 -32.50
CA GLY A 71 36.64 -36.21 -33.45
C GLY A 71 36.82 -34.72 -33.76
N ARG A 72 35.98 -33.83 -33.19
CA ARG A 72 36.18 -32.39 -33.34
C ARG A 72 37.24 -31.85 -32.36
N PRO A 73 38.08 -30.90 -32.80
CA PRO A 73 38.99 -30.19 -31.89
C PRO A 73 38.20 -29.16 -31.07
N GLY A 74 38.17 -29.35 -29.76
CA GLY A 74 37.50 -28.47 -28.81
C GLY A 74 36.05 -28.15 -29.17
N PHE A 75 35.57 -27.01 -28.70
CA PHE A 75 34.20 -26.52 -28.95
C PHE A 75 34.11 -25.31 -29.87
N ALA A 76 35.25 -24.84 -30.39
CA ALA A 76 35.37 -23.58 -31.11
C ALA A 76 34.45 -23.51 -32.34
N GLY A 77 33.52 -22.56 -32.35
CA GLY A 77 32.67 -22.25 -33.51
C GLY A 77 31.47 -23.16 -33.69
N TRP A 78 31.28 -24.18 -32.84
CA TRP A 78 30.11 -25.09 -32.94
C TRP A 78 29.40 -25.30 -31.61
N ALA A 79 30.11 -25.51 -30.51
CA ALA A 79 29.53 -25.61 -29.17
C ALA A 79 29.91 -24.43 -28.26
N VAL A 80 30.86 -23.57 -28.68
CA VAL A 80 31.27 -22.33 -28.02
C VAL A 80 31.52 -21.27 -29.10
N ARG A 81 31.26 -19.98 -28.83
CA ARG A 81 31.61 -18.90 -29.78
C ARG A 81 33.12 -18.82 -29.94
N HIS A 82 33.59 -18.46 -31.14
CA HIS A 82 35.01 -18.24 -31.40
C HIS A 82 35.68 -17.29 -30.39
N ALA A 83 34.98 -16.24 -29.94
CA ALA A 83 35.51 -15.28 -28.97
C ALA A 83 35.78 -15.87 -27.58
N ASP A 84 35.06 -16.93 -27.20
CA ASP A 84 35.12 -17.52 -25.86
C ASP A 84 35.90 -18.86 -25.87
N ALA A 85 36.26 -19.37 -27.05
CA ALA A 85 36.76 -20.73 -27.24
C ALA A 85 38.10 -21.00 -26.53
N GLU A 86 39.06 -20.08 -26.66
CA GLU A 86 40.39 -20.20 -26.05
C GLU A 86 40.31 -20.27 -24.52
N GLU A 87 39.43 -19.45 -23.92
CA GLU A 87 39.24 -19.42 -22.46
C GLU A 87 38.55 -20.69 -21.95
N VAL A 88 37.51 -21.17 -22.67
CA VAL A 88 36.80 -22.39 -22.30
C VAL A 88 37.72 -23.61 -22.39
N GLU A 89 38.47 -23.73 -23.48
CA GLU A 89 39.42 -24.82 -23.69
C GLU A 89 40.52 -24.82 -22.63
N ALA A 90 41.14 -23.66 -22.34
CA ALA A 90 42.15 -23.55 -21.30
C ALA A 90 41.63 -23.97 -19.92
N ARG A 91 40.40 -23.58 -19.56
CA ARG A 91 39.78 -23.94 -18.28
C ARG A 91 39.45 -25.43 -18.20
N LEU A 92 38.89 -26.03 -19.25
CA LEU A 92 38.63 -27.46 -19.31
C LEU A 92 39.91 -28.28 -19.21
N MET A 93 40.94 -27.90 -19.96
CA MET A 93 42.22 -28.62 -20.01
C MET A 93 43.07 -28.43 -18.76
N SER A 94 42.87 -27.34 -17.99
CA SER A 94 43.54 -27.15 -16.70
C SER A 94 43.27 -28.28 -15.69
N ALA A 95 42.19 -29.04 -15.88
CA ALA A 95 41.88 -30.21 -15.05
C ALA A 95 42.90 -31.36 -15.19
N MET A 96 43.73 -31.37 -16.25
CA MET A 96 44.82 -32.36 -16.41
C MET A 96 45.92 -32.18 -15.37
N ASP A 97 46.21 -30.92 -15.00
CA ASP A 97 47.32 -30.55 -14.13
C ASP A 97 46.89 -30.31 -12.68
N ALA A 98 45.59 -30.12 -12.45
CA ALA A 98 45.04 -29.83 -11.13
C ALA A 98 44.63 -31.11 -10.36
N PRO A 99 44.90 -31.20 -9.05
CA PRO A 99 44.42 -32.31 -8.23
C PRO A 99 42.90 -32.21 -7.98
N GLY A 100 42.16 -33.28 -8.26
CA GLY A 100 40.72 -33.37 -8.00
C GLY A 100 39.83 -32.85 -9.13
N ARG A 101 38.52 -32.75 -8.86
CA ARG A 101 37.52 -32.26 -9.83
C ARG A 101 37.54 -30.73 -9.89
N GLN A 102 37.62 -30.19 -11.10
CA GLN A 102 37.44 -28.75 -11.38
C GLN A 102 35.99 -28.46 -11.70
N VAL A 103 35.49 -27.29 -11.30
CA VAL A 103 34.11 -26.89 -11.54
C VAL A 103 34.10 -25.52 -12.19
N HIS A 104 33.48 -25.42 -13.37
CA HIS A 104 33.38 -24.21 -14.16
C HIS A 104 31.97 -24.04 -14.71
N GLU A 105 31.62 -22.80 -15.06
CA GLU A 105 30.38 -22.48 -15.76
C GLU A 105 30.70 -21.94 -17.14
N PHE A 106 30.02 -22.47 -18.16
CA PHE A 106 30.25 -22.12 -19.56
C PHE A 106 28.93 -21.85 -20.27
N ALA A 107 28.93 -20.84 -21.14
CA ALA A 107 27.83 -20.62 -22.07
C ALA A 107 28.09 -21.41 -23.35
N LEU A 108 27.41 -22.55 -23.50
CA LEU A 108 27.51 -23.39 -24.69
C LEU A 108 26.44 -23.03 -25.72
N LEU A 109 26.72 -23.36 -26.98
CA LEU A 109 25.84 -23.20 -28.12
C LEU A 109 25.12 -24.51 -28.41
N THR A 110 23.80 -24.44 -28.56
CA THR A 110 23.03 -25.56 -29.10
C THR A 110 23.12 -25.58 -30.62
N LYS A 111 22.88 -26.74 -31.23
CA LYS A 111 22.87 -26.90 -32.69
C LYS A 111 21.94 -25.93 -33.41
N ASP A 112 20.80 -25.59 -32.81
CA ASP A 112 19.82 -24.65 -33.34
C ASP A 112 20.21 -23.17 -33.15
N GLY A 113 21.42 -22.89 -32.66
CA GLY A 113 21.94 -21.54 -32.43
C GLY A 113 21.53 -20.91 -31.10
N GLY A 114 20.84 -21.67 -30.24
CA GLY A 114 20.51 -21.29 -28.88
C GLY A 114 21.73 -21.26 -27.96
N ARG A 115 21.55 -20.69 -26.77
CA ARG A 115 22.57 -20.61 -25.73
C ARG A 115 22.10 -21.30 -24.47
N VAL A 116 22.95 -22.15 -23.91
CA VAL A 116 22.68 -22.85 -22.65
C VAL A 116 23.85 -22.60 -21.71
N LEU A 117 23.55 -22.05 -20.53
CA LEU A 117 24.53 -21.97 -19.46
C LEU A 117 24.59 -23.34 -18.78
N VAL A 118 25.77 -23.95 -18.80
CA VAL A 118 26.02 -25.25 -18.18
C VAL A 118 27.03 -25.11 -17.06
N ARG A 119 26.82 -25.88 -15.99
CA ARG A 119 27.84 -26.12 -14.97
C ARG A 119 28.57 -27.40 -15.34
N THR A 120 29.88 -27.31 -15.53
CA THR A 120 30.73 -28.43 -15.91
C THR A 120 31.63 -28.83 -14.74
N GLN A 121 31.70 -30.12 -14.48
CA GLN A 121 32.67 -30.75 -13.58
C GLN A 121 33.67 -31.54 -14.42
N SER A 122 34.94 -31.14 -14.37
CA SER A 122 36.02 -31.72 -15.18
C SER A 122 37.04 -32.45 -14.31
N ALA A 123 37.53 -33.59 -14.75
CA ALA A 123 38.59 -34.35 -14.07
C ALA A 123 39.55 -34.98 -15.07
N ALA A 124 40.84 -35.06 -14.71
CA ALA A 124 41.83 -35.79 -15.49
C ALA A 124 41.48 -37.27 -15.58
N VAL A 125 41.50 -37.83 -16.79
CA VAL A 125 41.55 -39.26 -17.03
C VAL A 125 43.02 -39.65 -17.11
N ARG A 126 43.47 -40.60 -16.29
CA ARG A 126 44.87 -41.05 -16.26
C ARG A 126 45.05 -42.33 -17.05
N GLY A 127 46.09 -42.39 -17.86
CA GLY A 127 46.50 -43.61 -18.55
C GLY A 127 47.11 -44.65 -17.60
N PRO A 128 47.41 -45.86 -18.11
CA PRO A 128 48.01 -46.94 -17.33
C PRO A 128 49.37 -46.59 -16.69
N ASP A 129 50.04 -45.57 -17.22
CA ASP A 129 51.31 -45.02 -16.75
C ASP A 129 51.15 -43.90 -15.70
N GLY A 130 49.92 -43.58 -15.29
CA GLY A 130 49.60 -42.56 -14.30
C GLY A 130 49.63 -41.12 -14.82
N LYS A 131 49.95 -40.92 -16.11
CA LYS A 131 49.93 -39.58 -16.74
C LYS A 131 48.52 -39.20 -17.18
N PRO A 132 48.17 -37.90 -17.20
CA PRO A 132 46.90 -37.45 -17.78
C PRO A 132 46.86 -37.84 -19.27
N ALA A 133 45.87 -38.65 -19.64
CA ALA A 133 45.59 -39.06 -21.01
C ALA A 133 44.47 -38.21 -21.65
N GLY A 134 43.76 -37.41 -20.84
CA GLY A 134 42.68 -36.54 -21.29
C GLY A 134 41.87 -35.97 -20.13
N VAL A 135 40.75 -35.35 -20.46
CA VAL A 135 39.81 -34.75 -19.50
C VAL A 135 38.42 -35.31 -19.72
N TYR A 136 37.76 -35.67 -18.63
CA TYR A 136 36.35 -36.05 -18.63
C TYR A 136 35.51 -34.96 -17.99
N CYS A 137 34.37 -34.64 -18.61
CA CYS A 137 33.51 -33.53 -18.27
C CYS A 137 32.05 -34.00 -18.12
N ALA A 138 31.49 -33.84 -16.92
CA ALA A 138 30.05 -33.93 -16.71
C ALA A 138 29.47 -32.52 -16.72
N PHE A 139 28.39 -32.28 -17.44
CA PHE A 139 27.74 -30.98 -17.46
C PHE A 139 26.23 -31.08 -17.30
N SER A 140 25.62 -30.04 -16.74
CA SER A 140 24.17 -29.93 -16.59
C SER A 140 23.73 -28.49 -16.81
N GLU A 141 22.55 -28.29 -17.38
CA GLU A 141 21.92 -26.97 -17.46
C GLU A 141 21.77 -26.36 -16.07
N VAL A 142 22.01 -25.06 -15.93
CA VAL A 142 21.94 -24.37 -14.63
C VAL A 142 20.48 -24.12 -14.15
N HIS A 143 19.47 -24.35 -15.00
CA HIS A 143 18.11 -23.81 -14.86
C HIS A 143 17.10 -24.53 -13.94
N THR A 144 17.48 -25.40 -12.99
CA THR A 144 16.46 -26.12 -12.18
C THR A 144 16.53 -25.94 -10.66
N GLN A 145 17.55 -25.28 -10.11
CA GLN A 145 17.63 -25.11 -8.64
C GLN A 145 18.08 -23.71 -8.19
N ILE A 146 19.02 -23.08 -8.89
CA ILE A 146 19.58 -21.78 -8.48
C ILE A 146 18.63 -20.61 -8.81
N ASP A 147 17.85 -20.69 -9.91
CA ASP A 147 16.89 -19.64 -10.26
C ASP A 147 15.63 -19.66 -9.40
N LEU A 148 15.24 -20.84 -8.88
CA LEU A 148 14.13 -20.92 -7.94
C LEU A 148 14.57 -20.41 -6.56
N GLU A 149 15.75 -20.80 -6.07
CA GLU A 149 16.29 -20.27 -4.80
C GLU A 149 16.57 -18.77 -4.89
N ARG A 150 17.11 -18.27 -6.00
CA ARG A 150 17.30 -16.82 -6.23
C ARG A 150 15.97 -16.09 -6.45
N SER A 151 15.00 -16.67 -7.14
CA SER A 151 13.66 -16.09 -7.32
C SER A 151 12.88 -16.07 -6.01
N ILE A 152 12.99 -17.12 -5.18
CA ILE A 152 12.43 -17.17 -3.83
C ILE A 152 13.14 -16.14 -2.95
N ALA A 153 14.47 -16.14 -2.88
CA ALA A 153 15.21 -15.18 -2.07
C ALA A 153 14.98 -13.72 -2.52
N LEU A 154 14.89 -13.47 -3.83
CA LEU A 154 14.56 -12.15 -4.38
C LEU A 154 13.11 -11.78 -4.10
N SER A 155 12.16 -12.70 -4.23
CA SER A 155 10.75 -12.47 -3.90
C SER A 155 10.57 -12.24 -2.40
N GLU A 156 11.23 -13.02 -1.56
CA GLU A 156 11.24 -12.86 -0.10
C GLU A 156 11.87 -11.52 0.30
N ALA A 157 13.03 -11.15 -0.27
CA ALA A 157 13.65 -9.84 -0.02
C ALA A 157 12.77 -8.68 -0.51
N LEU A 158 12.19 -8.78 -1.71
CA LEU A 158 11.28 -7.76 -2.25
C LEU A 158 10.00 -7.65 -1.41
N LEU A 159 9.50 -8.76 -0.86
CA LEU A 159 8.35 -8.75 0.04
C LEU A 159 8.75 -8.17 1.40
N GLU A 160 9.87 -8.55 1.99
CA GLU A 160 10.28 -8.17 3.35
C GLU A 160 10.78 -6.73 3.46
N ASP A 161 11.56 -6.24 2.50
CA ASP A 161 12.11 -4.88 2.49
C ASP A 161 11.18 -3.83 1.85
N ALA A 162 10.02 -4.25 1.33
CA ALA A 162 9.04 -3.34 0.76
C ALA A 162 8.58 -2.28 1.78
N SER A 163 8.55 -1.02 1.34
CA SER A 163 7.96 0.11 2.07
C SER A 163 6.42 0.14 1.98
N TRP A 164 5.80 -0.93 1.49
CA TRP A 164 4.37 -1.11 1.31
C TRP A 164 3.95 -2.48 1.87
N GLY A 165 2.72 -2.55 2.37
CA GLY A 165 2.14 -3.77 2.91
C GLY A 165 1.78 -4.73 1.78
N VAL A 166 2.21 -5.99 1.88
CA VAL A 166 1.81 -7.06 0.97
C VAL A 166 1.10 -8.14 1.76
N VAL A 167 -0.10 -8.49 1.32
CA VAL A 167 -0.91 -9.58 1.85
C VAL A 167 -1.35 -10.44 0.68
N LEU A 168 -0.99 -11.72 0.67
CA LEU A 168 -1.63 -12.68 -0.21
C LEU A 168 -2.83 -13.25 0.52
N VAL A 169 -4.00 -13.05 -0.07
CA VAL A 169 -5.28 -13.50 0.45
C VAL A 169 -5.74 -14.69 -0.38
N ASP A 170 -6.18 -15.77 0.26
CA ASP A 170 -6.77 -16.92 -0.43
C ASP A 170 -8.20 -16.63 -0.94
N VAL A 171 -8.82 -17.64 -1.56
CA VAL A 171 -10.18 -17.54 -2.09
C VAL A 171 -11.26 -17.38 -1.01
N ASP A 172 -10.94 -17.72 0.24
CA ASP A 172 -11.82 -17.58 1.41
C ASP A 172 -11.60 -16.24 2.13
N LEU A 173 -10.89 -15.30 1.50
CA LEU A 173 -10.54 -13.99 2.01
C LEU A 173 -9.66 -14.00 3.27
N ARG A 174 -8.86 -15.06 3.44
CA ARG A 174 -7.93 -15.20 4.58
C ARG A 174 -6.49 -14.90 4.18
N PRO A 175 -5.72 -14.18 5.01
CA PRO A 175 -4.30 -13.94 4.75
C PRO A 175 -3.52 -15.26 4.73
N ALA A 176 -2.98 -15.65 3.58
CA ALA A 176 -2.10 -16.80 3.42
C ALA A 176 -0.62 -16.41 3.57
N VAL A 177 -0.25 -15.20 3.13
CA VAL A 177 1.10 -14.65 3.28
C VAL A 177 1.01 -13.19 3.66
N VAL A 178 1.88 -12.74 4.56
CA VAL A 178 2.04 -11.33 4.92
C VAL A 178 3.51 -10.96 5.03
N ASN A 179 3.86 -9.78 4.53
CA ASN A 179 5.19 -9.21 4.76
C ASN A 179 5.30 -8.49 6.11
N ALA A 180 6.53 -8.13 6.49
CA ALA A 180 6.80 -7.45 7.76
C ALA A 180 6.15 -6.06 7.86
N HIS A 181 6.00 -5.36 6.72
CA HIS A 181 5.31 -4.07 6.69
C HIS A 181 3.80 -4.24 6.96
N ALA A 182 3.13 -5.16 6.27
CA ALA A 182 1.70 -5.43 6.46
C ALA A 182 1.38 -5.91 7.87
N ALA A 183 2.19 -6.81 8.44
CA ALA A 183 2.01 -7.28 9.81
C ALA A 183 2.04 -6.12 10.81
N ARG A 184 3.03 -5.22 10.70
CA ARG A 184 3.12 -4.00 11.54
C ARG A 184 1.94 -3.07 11.31
N ALA A 185 1.56 -2.82 10.06
CA ALA A 185 0.43 -1.95 9.73
C ALA A 185 -0.92 -2.49 10.25
N LEU A 186 -1.07 -3.82 10.30
CA LEU A 186 -2.23 -4.51 10.87
C LEU A 186 -2.17 -4.65 12.41
N GLY A 187 -1.11 -4.15 13.06
CA GLY A 187 -0.98 -4.17 14.52
C GLY A 187 -0.74 -5.56 15.12
N ALA A 188 -0.30 -6.54 14.33
CA ALA A 188 -0.21 -7.94 14.74
C ALA A 188 1.10 -8.60 14.29
N GLY A 189 1.50 -9.68 14.96
CA GLY A 189 2.66 -10.48 14.55
C GLY A 189 2.39 -11.25 13.26
N ARG A 190 3.41 -11.44 12.41
CA ARG A 190 3.28 -12.11 11.09
C ARG A 190 2.46 -13.40 11.15
N THR A 191 2.79 -14.30 12.07
CA THR A 191 2.11 -15.59 12.25
C THR A 191 0.70 -15.45 12.80
N SER A 192 0.43 -14.42 13.61
CA SER A 192 -0.89 -14.15 14.19
C SER A 192 -1.87 -13.51 13.22
N VAL A 193 -1.47 -13.18 12.00
CA VAL A 193 -2.36 -12.65 10.94
C VAL A 193 -2.82 -13.77 10.01
N LEU A 194 -1.99 -14.80 9.82
CA LEU A 194 -2.24 -15.86 8.85
C LEU A 194 -3.51 -16.66 9.18
N GLY A 195 -4.32 -16.94 8.17
CA GLY A 195 -5.55 -17.73 8.25
C GLY A 195 -6.71 -17.06 8.98
N ARG A 196 -6.52 -15.87 9.57
CA ARG A 196 -7.57 -15.20 10.34
C ARG A 196 -8.53 -14.43 9.44
N PRO A 197 -9.82 -14.35 9.82
CA PRO A 197 -10.75 -13.43 9.17
C PRO A 197 -10.25 -11.99 9.30
N LEU A 198 -10.33 -11.20 8.22
CA LEU A 198 -9.92 -9.79 8.22
C LEU A 198 -10.72 -8.97 9.25
N GLY A 199 -11.97 -9.35 9.52
CA GLY A 199 -12.83 -8.73 10.53
C GLY A 199 -12.34 -8.89 11.98
N GLU A 200 -11.43 -9.81 12.27
CA GLU A 200 -10.77 -9.87 13.57
C GLU A 200 -9.63 -8.84 13.70
N LEU A 201 -9.00 -8.47 12.59
CA LEU A 201 -7.89 -7.51 12.54
C LEU A 201 -8.38 -6.06 12.43
N LEU A 202 -9.49 -5.86 11.72
CA LEU A 202 -10.08 -4.56 11.45
C LEU A 202 -11.42 -4.38 12.18
N ALA A 203 -11.57 -3.25 12.88
CA ALA A 203 -12.81 -2.87 13.55
C ALA A 203 -13.83 -2.21 12.62
N GLN A 204 -13.36 -1.47 11.62
CA GLN A 204 -14.19 -0.80 10.61
C GLN A 204 -13.48 -0.85 9.25
N GLY A 205 -14.25 -0.75 8.17
CA GLY A 205 -13.74 -0.78 6.79
C GLY A 205 -13.47 -2.19 6.24
N VAL A 206 -13.72 -3.24 7.03
CA VAL A 206 -13.55 -4.64 6.59
C VAL A 206 -14.50 -5.00 5.45
N GLU A 207 -15.75 -4.56 5.51
CA GLU A 207 -16.76 -4.89 4.49
C GLU A 207 -16.38 -4.31 3.11
N GLU A 208 -15.88 -3.08 3.07
CA GLU A 208 -15.38 -2.44 1.85
C GLU A 208 -14.16 -3.18 1.28
N LEU A 209 -13.24 -3.59 2.16
CA LEU A 209 -12.06 -4.37 1.77
C LEU A 209 -12.43 -5.76 1.25
N GLU A 210 -13.27 -6.51 1.97
CA GLU A 210 -13.73 -7.84 1.56
C GLU A 210 -14.53 -7.78 0.25
N SER A 211 -15.36 -6.74 0.07
CA SER A 211 -16.06 -6.48 -1.18
C SER A 211 -15.09 -6.23 -2.34
N ALA A 212 -14.03 -5.44 -2.13
CA ALA A 212 -13.00 -5.22 -3.14
C ALA A 212 -12.25 -6.51 -3.49
N LEU A 213 -11.88 -7.33 -2.49
CA LEU A 213 -11.20 -8.61 -2.71
C LEU A 213 -12.10 -9.60 -3.47
N ALA A 214 -13.37 -9.72 -3.09
CA ALA A 214 -14.35 -10.57 -3.76
C ALA A 214 -14.57 -10.13 -5.22
N HIS A 215 -14.68 -8.83 -5.47
CA HIS A 215 -14.76 -8.28 -6.83
C HIS A 215 -13.52 -8.65 -7.65
N VAL A 216 -12.31 -8.56 -7.08
CA VAL A 216 -11.07 -8.93 -7.78
C VAL A 216 -11.03 -10.42 -8.14
N LEU A 217 -11.52 -11.30 -7.25
CA LEU A 217 -11.63 -12.73 -7.53
C LEU A 217 -12.61 -13.02 -8.68
N ALA A 218 -13.75 -12.31 -8.72
CA ALA A 218 -14.80 -12.53 -9.70
C ALA A 218 -14.51 -11.88 -11.06
N GLU A 219 -14.24 -10.57 -11.05
CA GLU A 219 -14.21 -9.71 -12.25
C GLU A 219 -12.80 -9.25 -12.64
N GLY A 220 -11.83 -9.34 -11.72
CA GLY A 220 -10.45 -8.91 -11.92
C GLY A 220 -10.10 -7.60 -11.23
N ALA A 221 -8.83 -7.19 -11.33
CA ALA A 221 -8.34 -6.02 -10.61
C ALA A 221 -8.91 -4.70 -11.18
N PRO A 222 -9.31 -3.74 -10.33
CA PRO A 222 -9.74 -2.43 -10.80
C PRO A 222 -8.57 -1.71 -11.50
N PRO A 223 -8.86 -0.81 -12.46
CA PRO A 223 -7.83 -0.14 -13.26
C PRO A 223 -7.01 0.89 -12.45
N ALA A 224 -7.48 1.28 -11.27
CA ALA A 224 -6.81 2.22 -10.38
C ALA A 224 -6.82 1.73 -8.93
N PRO A 225 -5.82 2.10 -8.12
CA PRO A 225 -5.82 1.82 -6.69
C PRO A 225 -7.04 2.42 -5.99
N ALA A 226 -7.61 1.68 -5.06
CA ALA A 226 -8.70 2.14 -4.20
C ALA A 226 -8.15 2.75 -2.91
N GLU A 227 -8.83 3.74 -2.35
CA GLU A 227 -8.48 4.28 -1.04
C GLU A 227 -9.51 3.89 -0.01
N LEU A 228 -9.07 3.14 0.98
CA LEU A 228 -9.93 2.51 1.96
C LEU A 228 -9.61 3.06 3.34
N TRP A 229 -10.64 3.53 4.05
CA TRP A 229 -10.51 3.89 5.46
C TRP A 229 -10.80 2.68 6.33
N VAL A 230 -9.80 2.25 7.07
CA VAL A 230 -9.90 1.10 7.97
C VAL A 230 -9.59 1.52 9.40
N THR A 231 -10.19 0.84 10.36
CA THR A 231 -9.83 1.01 11.77
C THR A 231 -9.10 -0.26 12.21
N VAL A 232 -7.79 -0.15 12.44
CA VAL A 232 -6.93 -1.26 12.82
C VAL A 232 -6.98 -1.46 14.34
N ARG A 233 -7.11 -2.71 14.79
CA ARG A 233 -6.97 -3.05 16.21
C ARG A 233 -5.50 -3.27 16.55
N THR A 234 -4.91 -2.34 17.28
CA THR A 234 -3.53 -2.43 17.76
C THR A 234 -3.49 -2.70 19.28
N PRO A 235 -2.37 -3.20 19.84
CA PRO A 235 -2.19 -3.31 21.28
C PRO A 235 -2.39 -1.97 22.02
N GLU A 236 -2.11 -0.85 21.35
CA GLU A 236 -2.27 0.52 21.87
C GLU A 236 -3.71 1.05 21.73
N GLY A 237 -4.63 0.28 21.13
CA GLY A 237 -6.03 0.65 20.90
C GLY A 237 -6.43 0.65 19.42
N GLU A 238 -7.61 1.19 19.13
CA GLU A 238 -8.09 1.30 17.75
C GLU A 238 -7.52 2.53 17.05
N GLN A 239 -6.97 2.35 15.86
CA GLN A 239 -6.37 3.42 15.06
C GLN A 239 -6.99 3.47 13.68
N ARG A 240 -7.55 4.64 13.32
CA ARG A 240 -8.13 4.86 12.00
C ARG A 240 -7.05 5.24 11.00
N ARG A 241 -6.97 4.51 9.89
CA ARG A 241 -5.96 4.64 8.83
C ARG A 241 -6.63 4.74 7.46
N CYS A 242 -5.98 5.45 6.53
CA CYS A 242 -6.34 5.48 5.12
C CYS A 242 -5.27 4.75 4.32
N TRP A 243 -5.66 3.68 3.66
CA TRP A 243 -4.77 2.84 2.88
C TRP A 243 -5.08 2.96 1.39
N ARG A 244 -4.08 3.38 0.62
CA ARG A 244 -4.13 3.31 -0.83
C ARG A 244 -3.77 1.88 -1.23
N SER A 245 -4.77 1.14 -1.69
CA SER A 245 -4.73 -0.30 -1.93
C SER A 245 -4.78 -0.62 -3.42
N GLY A 246 -3.83 -1.43 -3.88
CA GLY A 246 -3.83 -2.09 -5.18
C GLY A 246 -4.10 -3.59 -5.02
N PHE A 247 -4.67 -4.20 -6.06
CA PHE A 247 -5.03 -5.60 -6.05
C PHE A 247 -4.52 -6.29 -7.30
N VAL A 248 -4.08 -7.54 -7.16
CA VAL A 248 -3.65 -8.39 -8.26
C VAL A 248 -4.32 -9.74 -8.10
N ARG A 249 -5.12 -10.16 -9.08
CA ARG A 249 -5.72 -11.50 -9.09
C ARG A 249 -4.61 -12.53 -9.32
N LEU A 250 -4.51 -13.51 -8.42
CA LEU A 250 -3.62 -14.65 -8.58
C LEU A 250 -4.40 -15.79 -9.21
N ALA A 251 -3.82 -16.42 -10.23
CA ALA A 251 -4.44 -17.57 -10.90
C ALA A 251 -3.39 -18.63 -11.23
N SER A 252 -3.81 -19.89 -11.32
CA SER A 252 -2.93 -20.97 -11.74
C SER A 252 -2.57 -20.81 -13.23
N PRO A 253 -1.27 -20.80 -13.60
CA PRO A 253 -0.86 -20.73 -14.99
C PRO A 253 -1.03 -22.05 -15.75
N LEU A 254 -1.41 -23.13 -15.04
CA LEU A 254 -1.43 -24.50 -15.55
C LEU A 254 -2.81 -24.97 -16.06
N ALA A 255 -3.84 -24.11 -16.02
CA ALA A 255 -5.20 -24.44 -16.44
C ALA A 255 -5.62 -23.64 -17.69
N GLU A 256 -6.37 -24.27 -18.61
CA GLU A 256 -6.91 -23.63 -19.82
C GLU A 256 -7.85 -22.46 -19.50
N GLU A 257 -8.56 -22.52 -18.36
CA GLU A 257 -9.23 -21.39 -17.74
C GLU A 257 -8.53 -21.04 -16.41
N PRO A 258 -8.09 -19.78 -16.20
CA PRO A 258 -7.33 -19.39 -15.01
C PRO A 258 -8.21 -19.45 -13.74
N VAL A 259 -8.14 -20.57 -13.03
CA VAL A 259 -8.75 -20.74 -11.71
C VAL A 259 -8.11 -19.76 -10.74
N PRO A 260 -8.88 -18.86 -10.09
CA PRO A 260 -8.34 -17.93 -9.13
C PRO A 260 -7.79 -18.68 -7.92
N LEU A 261 -6.53 -18.42 -7.58
CA LEU A 261 -5.87 -18.96 -6.39
C LEU A 261 -5.97 -18.02 -5.19
N GLY A 262 -6.29 -16.74 -5.43
CA GLY A 262 -6.35 -15.71 -4.40
C GLY A 262 -6.15 -14.31 -4.96
N VAL A 263 -5.88 -13.36 -4.07
CA VAL A 263 -5.62 -11.96 -4.40
C VAL A 263 -4.35 -11.49 -3.69
N GLY A 264 -3.41 -10.93 -4.45
CA GLY A 264 -2.35 -10.11 -3.89
C GLY A 264 -2.92 -8.73 -3.57
N TRP A 265 -2.96 -8.37 -2.30
CA TRP A 265 -3.34 -7.05 -1.80
C TRP A 265 -2.09 -6.27 -1.39
N LEU A 266 -1.89 -5.16 -2.08
CA LEU A 266 -0.78 -4.24 -1.91
C LEU A 266 -1.34 -2.97 -1.28
N PHE A 267 -0.75 -2.42 -0.23
CA PHE A 267 -1.23 -1.15 0.32
C PHE A 267 -0.15 -0.26 0.91
N GLN A 268 -0.42 1.04 0.89
CA GLN A 268 0.42 2.05 1.53
C GLN A 268 -0.43 2.91 2.46
N ASP A 269 0.10 3.20 3.65
CA ASP A 269 -0.51 4.17 4.55
C ASP A 269 -0.33 5.59 4.00
N VAL A 270 -1.46 6.21 3.64
CA VAL A 270 -1.56 7.59 3.16
C VAL A 270 -2.38 8.46 4.12
N THR A 271 -2.55 8.02 5.37
CA THR A 271 -3.39 8.69 6.38
C THR A 271 -2.99 10.15 6.56
N GLU A 272 -1.70 10.42 6.76
CA GLU A 272 -1.19 11.78 6.99
C GLU A 272 -1.42 12.68 5.76
N SER A 273 -1.11 12.18 4.56
CA SER A 273 -1.34 12.92 3.31
C SER A 273 -2.83 13.23 3.12
N ARG A 274 -3.71 12.26 3.37
CA ARG A 274 -5.16 12.44 3.20
C ARG A 274 -5.77 13.36 4.24
N GLN A 275 -5.32 13.28 5.50
CA GLN A 275 -5.73 14.23 6.54
C GLN A 275 -5.26 15.65 6.21
N GLY A 276 -4.00 15.81 5.78
CA GLY A 276 -3.46 17.11 5.36
C GLY A 276 -4.19 17.71 4.17
N GLU A 277 -4.54 16.91 3.16
CA GLU A 277 -5.35 17.36 2.02
C GLU A 277 -6.75 17.80 2.43
N GLN A 278 -7.41 17.06 3.32
CA GLN A 278 -8.73 17.40 3.85
C GLN A 278 -8.69 18.70 4.66
N GLU A 279 -7.70 18.86 5.55
CA GLU A 279 -7.49 20.07 6.33
C GLU A 279 -7.22 21.28 5.43
N ALA A 280 -6.33 21.13 4.44
CA ALA A 280 -6.03 22.18 3.49
C ALA A 280 -7.26 22.56 2.63
N SER A 281 -8.10 21.58 2.27
CA SER A 281 -9.37 21.81 1.57
C SER A 281 -10.35 22.61 2.43
N LEU A 282 -10.48 22.25 3.71
CA LEU A 282 -11.32 22.96 4.66
C LEU A 282 -10.86 24.41 4.87
N LEU A 283 -9.55 24.63 5.04
CA LEU A 283 -8.98 25.97 5.19
C LEU A 283 -9.19 26.82 3.93
N ARG A 284 -9.00 26.26 2.73
CA ARG A 284 -9.30 26.94 1.46
C ARG A 284 -10.77 27.30 1.34
N PHE A 285 -11.67 26.39 1.72
CA PHE A 285 -13.11 26.65 1.73
C PHE A 285 -13.45 27.83 2.65
N ARG A 286 -12.93 27.83 3.88
CA ARG A 286 -13.12 28.92 4.86
C ARG A 286 -12.59 30.27 4.35
N ALA A 287 -11.37 30.29 3.82
CA ALA A 287 -10.79 31.50 3.24
C ALA A 287 -11.63 32.03 2.06
N GLN A 288 -12.15 31.13 1.22
CA GLN A 288 -13.02 31.51 0.11
C GLN A 288 -14.37 32.06 0.59
N GLN A 289 -14.96 31.48 1.64
CA GLN A 289 -16.19 31.99 2.25
C GLN A 289 -15.98 33.41 2.80
N LEU A 290 -14.90 33.64 3.54
CA LEU A 290 -14.58 34.97 4.06
C LEU A 290 -14.33 35.99 2.93
N HIS A 291 -13.61 35.60 1.89
CA HIS A 291 -13.37 36.46 0.72
C HIS A 291 -14.68 36.84 0.01
N ARG A 292 -15.58 35.87 -0.22
CA ARG A 292 -16.90 36.12 -0.82
C ARG A 292 -17.76 37.00 0.07
N ALA A 293 -17.74 36.76 1.38
CA ALA A 293 -18.45 37.58 2.36
C ALA A 293 -17.98 39.03 2.32
N ALA A 294 -16.68 39.29 2.29
CA ALA A 294 -16.12 40.63 2.21
C ALA A 294 -16.54 41.36 0.93
N ARG A 295 -16.58 40.66 -0.22
CA ARG A 295 -17.07 41.24 -1.48
C ARG A 295 -18.57 41.58 -1.40
N ALA A 296 -19.40 40.68 -0.87
CA ALA A 296 -20.83 40.92 -0.73
C ALA A 296 -21.12 42.05 0.26
N ALA A 297 -20.41 42.08 1.40
CA ALA A 297 -20.51 43.11 2.41
C ALA A 297 -20.11 44.50 1.89
N ALA A 298 -19.18 44.59 0.93
CA ALA A 298 -18.78 45.84 0.32
C ALA A 298 -19.87 46.48 -0.57
N GLU A 299 -20.83 45.69 -1.05
CA GLU A 299 -21.97 46.15 -1.84
C GLU A 299 -23.17 46.55 -0.96
N CYS A 300 -23.11 46.32 0.35
CA CYS A 300 -24.18 46.70 1.29
C CYS A 300 -24.21 48.21 1.52
N GLU A 301 -25.39 48.82 1.41
CA GLU A 301 -25.60 50.23 1.76
C GLU A 301 -25.58 50.47 3.28
N ASP A 302 -26.22 49.59 4.06
CA ASP A 302 -26.19 49.64 5.54
C ASP A 302 -25.01 48.80 6.08
N PRO A 303 -24.03 49.40 6.78
CA PRO A 303 -22.95 48.65 7.40
C PRO A 303 -23.44 47.62 8.44
N ALA A 304 -24.63 47.79 9.02
CA ALA A 304 -25.22 46.77 9.89
C ALA A 304 -25.64 45.51 9.10
N GLU A 305 -26.07 45.64 7.85
CA GLU A 305 -26.36 44.51 6.97
C GLU A 305 -25.08 43.79 6.54
N ALA A 306 -24.00 44.53 6.30
CA ALA A 306 -22.67 43.95 6.03
C ALA A 306 -22.21 43.00 7.16
N ALA A 307 -22.50 43.33 8.42
CA ALA A 307 -22.21 42.46 9.56
C ALA A 307 -23.00 41.14 9.50
N THR A 308 -24.28 41.18 9.12
CA THR A 308 -25.10 39.96 8.98
C THR A 308 -24.70 39.12 7.76
N VAL A 309 -24.25 39.76 6.67
CA VAL A 309 -23.70 39.06 5.49
C VAL A 309 -22.48 38.23 5.87
N HIS A 310 -21.54 38.80 6.64
CA HIS A 310 -20.40 38.04 7.15
C HIS A 310 -20.82 36.83 7.98
N LEU A 311 -21.87 36.97 8.79
CA LEU A 311 -22.43 35.89 9.58
C LEU A 311 -23.00 34.77 8.70
N ASP A 312 -23.82 35.13 7.72
CA ASP A 312 -24.50 34.17 6.83
C ASP A 312 -23.50 33.33 6.01
N PHE A 313 -22.44 33.94 5.50
CA PHE A 313 -21.38 33.21 4.80
C PHE A 313 -20.57 32.32 5.74
N ALA A 314 -20.37 32.75 6.99
CA ALA A 314 -19.67 31.98 7.99
C ALA A 314 -20.45 30.71 8.38
N LEU A 315 -21.78 30.72 8.41
CA LEU A 315 -22.58 29.53 8.75
C LEU A 315 -22.27 28.33 7.85
N ALA A 316 -22.11 28.57 6.55
CA ALA A 316 -21.82 27.53 5.57
C ALA A 316 -20.56 26.74 5.97
N GLY A 317 -20.73 25.46 6.31
CA GLY A 317 -19.64 24.56 6.68
C GLY A 317 -18.99 24.84 8.05
N PHE A 318 -19.38 25.87 8.80
CA PHE A 318 -18.75 26.20 10.09
C PHE A 318 -19.67 26.06 11.31
N ALA A 319 -20.91 26.53 11.22
CA ALA A 319 -21.85 26.61 12.34
C ALA A 319 -23.30 26.44 11.86
N ASP A 320 -24.18 26.00 12.75
CA ASP A 320 -25.61 25.84 12.46
C ASP A 320 -26.40 27.11 12.80
N HIS A 321 -25.98 27.79 13.88
CA HIS A 321 -26.54 29.07 14.29
C HIS A 321 -25.44 30.06 14.62
N ALA A 322 -25.80 31.34 14.52
CA ALA A 322 -24.91 32.41 14.95
C ALA A 322 -25.68 33.61 15.50
N LEU A 323 -25.04 34.32 16.42
CA LEU A 323 -25.60 35.43 17.17
C LEU A 323 -24.57 36.56 17.23
N ILE A 324 -25.04 37.80 17.17
CA ILE A 324 -24.22 38.98 17.42
C ILE A 324 -24.83 39.71 18.61
N ASP A 325 -24.03 39.86 19.66
CA ASP A 325 -24.38 40.66 20.83
C ASP A 325 -23.44 41.85 20.93
N ARG A 326 -23.97 43.07 21.03
CA ARG A 326 -23.20 44.30 21.29
C ARG A 326 -23.16 44.61 22.78
N VAL A 327 -22.06 45.21 23.23
CA VAL A 327 -22.01 45.82 24.57
C VAL A 327 -23.01 46.98 24.61
N ALA A 328 -23.80 47.06 25.67
CA ALA A 328 -24.74 48.16 25.87
C ALA A 328 -24.01 49.49 26.13
N ASP A 329 -24.47 50.57 25.52
CA ASP A 329 -23.95 51.92 25.72
C ASP A 329 -24.05 52.35 27.19
N GLY A 330 -23.04 53.09 27.68
CA GLY A 330 -22.96 53.57 29.07
C GLY A 330 -22.31 52.60 30.07
N THR A 331 -21.48 51.66 29.60
CA THR A 331 -20.70 50.73 30.44
C THR A 331 -19.24 51.15 30.65
N GLU A 332 -18.91 52.43 30.43
CA GLU A 332 -17.57 52.98 30.68
C GLU A 332 -17.17 52.99 32.18
N ASP A 333 -18.12 52.73 33.10
CA ASP A 333 -17.88 52.62 34.55
C ASP A 333 -18.15 51.20 35.07
N ALA A 334 -17.11 50.57 35.63
CA ALA A 334 -16.99 49.51 36.68
C ALA A 334 -18.10 48.44 36.92
N GLY A 335 -19.13 48.35 36.08
CA GLY A 335 -20.26 47.44 36.22
C GLY A 335 -20.11 46.15 35.41
N PRO A 336 -20.98 45.16 35.63
CA PRO A 336 -20.97 43.91 34.89
C PRO A 336 -21.25 44.15 33.39
N VAL A 337 -20.57 43.40 32.53
CA VAL A 337 -20.76 43.47 31.08
C VAL A 337 -22.21 43.14 30.72
N ARG A 338 -22.87 44.08 30.05
CA ARG A 338 -24.26 43.93 29.56
C ARG A 338 -24.26 43.83 28.05
N LEU A 339 -24.88 42.78 27.53
CA LEU A 339 -24.92 42.45 26.12
C LEU A 339 -26.35 42.59 25.56
N VAL A 340 -26.49 43.28 24.43
CA VAL A 340 -27.74 43.44 23.68
C VAL A 340 -27.61 42.63 22.40
N ARG A 341 -28.52 41.68 22.19
CA ARG A 341 -28.55 40.93 20.93
C ARG A 341 -29.01 41.85 19.82
N VAL A 342 -28.20 41.94 18.75
CA VAL A 342 -28.49 42.77 17.58
C VAL A 342 -28.76 41.96 16.32
N ALA A 343 -28.27 40.71 16.28
CA ALA A 343 -28.57 39.82 15.18
C ALA A 343 -28.57 38.36 15.64
N ALA A 344 -29.42 37.56 15.02
CA ALA A 344 -29.49 36.11 15.25
C ALA A 344 -29.96 35.39 14.00
N THR A 345 -29.43 34.18 13.78
CA THR A 345 -30.02 33.24 12.83
C THR A 345 -31.41 32.82 13.29
N PRO A 346 -32.39 32.66 12.39
CA PRO A 346 -33.73 32.18 12.76
C PRO A 346 -33.69 30.84 13.48
N SER A 347 -34.52 30.68 14.52
CA SER A 347 -34.70 29.40 15.21
C SER A 347 -35.80 28.59 14.52
N GLY A 348 -35.54 27.31 14.21
CA GLY A 348 -36.55 26.37 13.72
C GLY A 348 -36.81 26.36 12.20
N ALA A 349 -36.21 27.26 11.42
CA ALA A 349 -36.23 27.22 9.96
C ALA A 349 -34.93 27.78 9.36
N PRO A 350 -34.43 27.24 8.24
CA PRO A 350 -33.31 27.85 7.51
C PRO A 350 -33.70 29.24 7.02
N GLY A 351 -32.83 30.23 7.21
CA GLY A 351 -33.05 31.58 6.72
C GLY A 351 -31.89 32.50 7.06
N PRO A 352 -31.79 33.66 6.37
CA PRO A 352 -30.73 34.62 6.62
C PRO A 352 -30.83 35.17 8.04
N THR A 353 -29.68 35.57 8.58
CA THR A 353 -29.58 36.24 9.87
C THR A 353 -30.45 37.49 9.86
N ARG A 354 -31.28 37.64 10.90
CA ARG A 354 -32.12 38.83 11.06
C ARG A 354 -31.50 39.76 12.08
N ILE A 355 -31.54 41.05 11.77
CA ILE A 355 -31.20 42.11 12.72
C ILE A 355 -32.38 42.26 13.69
N ASP A 356 -32.36 41.47 14.77
CA ASP A 356 -33.29 41.59 15.88
C ASP A 356 -32.55 42.24 17.06
N GLY A 357 -32.94 43.47 17.40
CA GLY A 357 -32.26 44.25 18.45
C GLY A 357 -32.65 45.72 18.58
N ARG A 358 -33.63 46.21 17.79
CA ARG A 358 -34.03 47.63 17.82
C ARG A 358 -34.57 48.11 19.18
N ALA A 359 -34.97 47.20 20.07
CA ALA A 359 -35.46 47.55 21.40
C ALA A 359 -34.35 47.91 22.41
N GLY A 360 -33.07 47.62 22.10
CA GLY A 360 -31.93 47.97 22.97
C GLY A 360 -31.89 47.24 24.32
N LEU A 361 -32.71 46.20 24.52
CA LEU A 361 -32.84 45.50 25.80
C LEU A 361 -31.68 44.51 26.00
N PRO A 362 -30.94 44.59 27.12
CA PRO A 362 -29.91 43.61 27.44
C PRO A 362 -30.48 42.19 27.61
N VAL A 363 -29.78 41.21 27.05
CA VAL A 363 -30.07 39.79 27.26
C VAL A 363 -29.64 39.41 28.68
N ARG A 364 -30.51 38.71 29.40
CA ARG A 364 -30.19 38.19 30.73
C ARG A 364 -29.35 36.92 30.62
N TYR A 365 -28.05 37.10 30.46
CA TYR A 365 -27.08 36.02 30.57
C TYR A 365 -26.79 35.70 32.04
N GLY A 366 -26.75 34.40 32.37
CA GLY A 366 -26.34 33.93 33.68
C GLY A 366 -24.85 34.16 33.94
N GLU A 367 -24.45 34.04 35.21
CA GLU A 367 -23.05 34.14 35.60
C GLU A 367 -22.19 33.09 34.87
N GLY A 368 -21.00 33.49 34.42
CA GLY A 368 -20.11 32.61 33.67
C GLY A 368 -20.57 32.29 32.24
N HIS A 369 -21.51 33.06 31.67
CA HIS A 369 -21.92 32.86 30.29
C HIS A 369 -20.74 33.05 29.31
N PRO A 370 -20.53 32.14 28.33
CA PRO A 370 -19.38 32.19 27.41
C PRO A 370 -19.25 33.51 26.62
N ALA A 371 -20.36 34.11 26.20
CA ALA A 371 -20.31 35.40 25.50
C ALA A 371 -19.82 36.55 26.41
N VAL A 372 -20.18 36.52 27.70
CA VAL A 372 -19.78 37.53 28.69
C VAL A 372 -18.29 37.36 29.02
N GLN A 373 -17.87 36.14 29.34
CA GLN A 373 -16.46 35.81 29.58
C GLN A 373 -15.56 36.21 28.41
N CYS A 374 -16.05 36.03 27.18
CA CYS A 374 -15.33 36.36 25.96
C CYS A 374 -15.01 37.86 25.86
N VAL A 375 -15.99 38.70 26.21
CA VAL A 375 -15.84 40.15 26.26
C VAL A 375 -14.91 40.57 27.40
N GLU A 376 -15.12 40.03 28.60
CA GLU A 376 -14.34 40.37 29.80
C GLU A 376 -12.84 40.08 29.62
N ARG A 377 -12.50 38.95 29.00
CA ARG A 377 -11.10 38.56 28.76
C ARG A 377 -10.54 39.01 27.42
N ALA A 378 -11.37 39.64 26.58
CA ALA A 378 -11.07 40.00 25.21
C ALA A 378 -10.46 38.84 24.38
N GLY A 379 -11.10 37.68 24.40
CA GLY A 379 -10.63 36.50 23.65
C GLY A 379 -11.61 35.33 23.59
N SER A 380 -11.43 34.46 22.61
CA SER A 380 -12.38 33.42 22.20
C SER A 380 -12.68 32.35 23.26
N VAL A 381 -13.94 32.10 23.59
CA VAL A 381 -14.44 31.09 24.56
C VAL A 381 -15.14 29.96 23.83
N ARG A 382 -14.76 28.71 24.15
CA ARG A 382 -15.46 27.51 23.70
C ARG A 382 -16.24 26.91 24.86
N ALA A 383 -17.45 26.43 24.58
CA ALA A 383 -18.27 25.71 25.54
C ALA A 383 -18.97 24.54 24.85
N GLY A 384 -19.28 23.48 25.60
CA GLY A 384 -20.05 22.36 25.08
C GLY A 384 -20.89 21.73 26.18
N ALA A 385 -22.01 21.12 25.79
CA ALA A 385 -22.84 20.33 26.67
C ALA A 385 -22.12 19.07 27.19
N GLY A 386 -21.06 18.61 26.51
CA GLY A 386 -20.35 17.38 26.89
C GLY A 386 -21.19 16.14 26.59
N SER A 387 -21.18 15.16 27.49
CA SER A 387 -21.93 13.90 27.38
C SER A 387 -23.28 13.94 28.08
N LEU A 388 -23.96 15.10 28.07
CA LEU A 388 -25.29 15.27 28.66
C LEU A 388 -26.36 14.51 27.88
N SER A 389 -27.47 14.18 28.56
CA SER A 389 -28.65 13.64 27.88
C SER A 389 -29.24 14.67 26.90
N PRO A 390 -30.01 14.26 25.87
CA PRO A 390 -30.64 15.22 24.95
C PRO A 390 -31.52 16.27 25.64
N GLU A 391 -32.20 15.90 26.73
CA GLU A 391 -33.03 16.81 27.51
C GLU A 391 -32.18 17.82 28.29
N ASP A 392 -31.11 17.37 28.94
CA ASP A 392 -30.18 18.23 29.66
C ASP A 392 -29.40 19.16 28.71
N ALA A 393 -29.02 18.68 27.52
CA ALA A 393 -28.38 19.48 26.49
C ALA A 393 -29.30 20.61 26.00
N ARG A 394 -30.60 20.32 25.84
CA ARG A 394 -31.61 21.32 25.50
C ARG A 394 -31.78 22.35 26.62
N ALA A 395 -31.84 21.91 27.88
CA ALA A 395 -31.88 22.82 29.03
C ALA A 395 -30.61 23.68 29.13
N TRP A 396 -29.44 23.10 28.84
CA TRP A 396 -28.15 23.79 28.81
C TRP A 396 -28.12 24.92 27.77
N ALA A 397 -28.68 24.70 26.59
CA ALA A 397 -28.79 25.69 25.52
C ALA A 397 -29.81 26.80 25.88
N GLN A 398 -30.97 26.42 26.38
CA GLN A 398 -32.03 27.36 26.78
C GLN A 398 -31.59 28.27 27.94
N ALA A 399 -30.88 27.73 28.93
CA ALA A 399 -30.29 28.53 30.02
C ALA A 399 -29.32 29.61 29.52
N ARG A 400 -28.78 29.45 28.30
CA ARG A 400 -27.85 30.36 27.63
C ARG A 400 -28.52 31.20 26.53
N GLN A 401 -29.84 31.16 26.42
CA GLN A 401 -30.60 31.88 25.39
C GLN A 401 -30.15 31.52 23.97
N TRP A 402 -29.82 30.24 23.76
CA TRP A 402 -29.44 29.66 22.47
C TRP A 402 -30.56 28.78 21.90
N PRO A 403 -30.55 28.51 20.58
CA PRO A 403 -31.42 27.51 19.97
C PRO A 403 -31.34 26.15 20.70
N PRO A 404 -32.47 25.45 20.88
CA PRO A 404 -32.58 24.28 21.75
C PRO A 404 -31.76 23.06 21.27
N ASP A 405 -31.34 23.06 20.01
CA ASP A 405 -30.52 22.04 19.37
C ASP A 405 -29.01 22.33 19.45
N ALA A 406 -28.61 23.50 19.94
CA ALA A 406 -27.21 23.85 20.11
C ALA A 406 -26.55 23.06 21.25
N VAL A 407 -25.43 22.39 20.97
CA VAL A 407 -24.67 21.60 21.97
C VAL A 407 -23.21 22.00 22.07
N HIS A 408 -22.70 22.76 21.09
CA HIS A 408 -21.36 23.33 21.10
C HIS A 408 -21.42 24.82 20.75
N ALA A 409 -20.58 25.62 21.41
CA ALA A 409 -20.51 27.06 21.23
C ALA A 409 -19.08 27.56 21.13
N LEU A 410 -18.86 28.56 20.28
CA LEU A 410 -17.63 29.34 20.16
C LEU A 410 -18.01 30.83 20.15
N CYS A 411 -17.73 31.51 21.25
CA CYS A 411 -17.91 32.95 21.40
C CYS A 411 -16.58 33.64 21.10
N THR A 412 -16.59 34.66 20.24
CA THR A 412 -15.40 35.42 19.85
C THR A 412 -15.66 36.90 20.03
N VAL A 413 -14.67 37.63 20.55
CA VAL A 413 -14.84 39.05 20.91
C VAL A 413 -14.85 39.90 19.65
N LEU A 414 -15.77 40.85 19.57
CA LEU A 414 -15.83 41.83 18.50
C LEU A 414 -14.98 43.03 18.91
N ARG A 415 -13.83 43.22 18.28
CA ARG A 415 -12.93 44.35 18.55
C ARG A 415 -12.68 45.16 17.30
N SER A 416 -12.76 46.48 17.45
CA SER A 416 -12.40 47.44 16.41
C SER A 416 -11.65 48.60 17.06
N ARG A 417 -10.54 49.01 16.45
CA ARG A 417 -9.73 50.17 16.90
C ARG A 417 -9.35 50.10 18.40
N GLY A 418 -9.07 48.90 18.90
CA GLY A 418 -8.73 48.65 20.30
C GLY A 418 -9.92 48.56 21.27
N ARG A 419 -11.13 48.94 20.85
CA ARG A 419 -12.35 48.91 21.67
C ARG A 419 -13.07 47.57 21.53
N THR A 420 -13.71 47.12 22.60
CA THR A 420 -14.58 45.95 22.58
C THR A 420 -16.01 46.38 22.29
N LEU A 421 -16.56 45.90 21.17
CA LEU A 421 -17.91 46.24 20.72
C LEU A 421 -18.95 45.22 21.16
N GLY A 422 -18.54 44.00 21.50
CA GLY A 422 -19.47 42.89 21.74
C GLY A 422 -18.83 41.51 21.58
N ALA A 423 -19.68 40.52 21.32
CA ALA A 423 -19.30 39.16 20.99
C ALA A 423 -20.11 38.64 19.81
N VAL A 424 -19.48 37.82 18.96
CA VAL A 424 -20.16 36.93 18.02
C VAL A 424 -20.13 35.53 18.59
N THR A 425 -21.25 34.82 18.55
CA THR A 425 -21.38 33.45 19.05
C THR A 425 -21.76 32.54 17.90
N PHE A 426 -20.94 31.53 17.62
CA PHE A 426 -21.21 30.45 16.69
C PHE A 426 -21.65 29.20 17.47
N LEU A 427 -22.65 28.50 16.96
CA LEU A 427 -23.26 27.35 17.63
C LEU A 427 -23.36 26.17 16.66
N ARG A 428 -23.10 24.96 17.17
CA ARG A 428 -23.28 23.70 16.43
C ARG A 428 -24.23 22.77 17.18
N GLY A 429 -25.03 22.03 16.43
CA GLY A 429 -25.86 20.94 16.94
C GLY A 429 -25.09 19.62 17.06
N ALA A 430 -25.77 18.59 17.57
CA ALA A 430 -25.16 17.28 17.87
C ALA A 430 -24.64 16.52 16.63
N GLY A 431 -25.07 16.92 15.43
CA GLY A 431 -24.58 16.35 14.16
C GLY A 431 -23.20 16.84 13.74
N ARG A 432 -22.58 17.78 14.47
CA ARG A 432 -21.25 18.31 14.16
C ARG A 432 -20.31 18.16 15.36
N HIS A 433 -19.02 18.04 15.07
CA HIS A 433 -17.99 18.00 16.09
C HIS A 433 -17.87 19.33 16.86
N ALA A 434 -17.42 19.23 18.11
CA ALA A 434 -17.12 20.38 18.95
C ALA A 434 -16.09 21.32 18.30
N PHE A 435 -16.13 22.61 18.66
CA PHE A 435 -15.18 23.58 18.14
C PHE A 435 -13.75 23.30 18.61
N GLU A 436 -12.82 23.26 17.67
CA GLU A 436 -11.40 23.04 17.95
C GLU A 436 -10.63 24.35 18.14
N ARG A 437 -9.32 24.27 18.43
CA ARG A 437 -8.48 25.48 18.54
C ARG A 437 -8.32 26.17 17.18
N SER A 438 -8.19 25.39 16.11
CA SER A 438 -8.13 25.87 14.73
C SER A 438 -9.41 26.60 14.30
N ASP A 439 -10.57 26.22 14.85
CA ASP A 439 -11.84 26.91 14.61
C ASP A 439 -11.88 28.33 15.19
N ALA A 440 -11.18 28.58 16.30
CA ALA A 440 -11.13 29.92 16.92
C ALA A 440 -10.45 30.94 16.00
N THR A 441 -9.37 30.57 15.31
CA THR A 441 -8.68 31.48 14.37
C THR A 441 -9.61 31.95 13.25
N TYR A 442 -10.37 31.04 12.63
CA TYR A 442 -11.35 31.43 11.61
C TYR A 442 -12.48 32.29 12.19
N ALA A 443 -12.98 31.97 13.39
CA ALA A 443 -14.00 32.78 14.05
C ALA A 443 -13.50 34.19 14.40
N GLU A 444 -12.22 34.34 14.76
CA GLU A 444 -11.56 35.62 15.03
C GLU A 444 -11.44 36.48 13.77
N ASP A 445 -11.09 35.89 12.63
CA ASP A 445 -11.09 36.60 11.35
C ASP A 445 -12.50 37.11 11.01
N VAL A 446 -13.52 36.24 11.08
CA VAL A 446 -14.92 36.63 10.86
C VAL A 446 -15.35 37.72 11.84
N ALA A 447 -14.98 37.60 13.12
CA ALA A 447 -15.28 38.58 14.16
C ALA A 447 -14.65 39.95 13.88
N ALA A 448 -13.42 40.01 13.35
CA ALA A 448 -12.76 41.27 12.99
C ALA A 448 -13.51 41.99 11.85
N HIS A 449 -13.99 41.26 10.85
CA HIS A 449 -14.80 41.80 9.77
C HIS A 449 -16.16 42.31 10.27
N ILE A 450 -16.86 41.51 11.09
CA ILE A 450 -18.12 41.92 11.72
C ILE A 450 -17.93 43.15 12.61
N ALA A 451 -16.89 43.17 13.44
CA ALA A 451 -16.60 44.29 14.34
C ALA A 451 -16.37 45.59 13.56
N THR A 452 -15.64 45.52 12.44
CA THR A 452 -15.39 46.68 11.57
C THR A 452 -16.70 47.22 10.98
N ALA A 453 -17.57 46.34 10.48
CA ALA A 453 -18.87 46.71 9.93
C ALA A 453 -19.79 47.34 11.00
N LEU A 454 -19.84 46.76 12.20
CA LEU A 454 -20.63 47.29 13.31
C LEU A 454 -20.11 48.61 13.86
N ASP A 455 -18.78 48.82 13.88
CA ASP A 455 -18.17 50.09 14.28
C ASP A 455 -18.55 51.19 13.29
N LEU A 456 -18.45 50.89 11.99
CA LEU A 456 -18.88 51.79 10.93
C LEU A 456 -20.38 52.12 11.04
N ALA A 457 -21.23 51.13 11.32
CA ALA A 457 -22.66 51.33 11.53
C ALA A 457 -22.97 52.30 12.68
N SER A 458 -22.20 52.25 13.78
CA SER A 458 -22.35 53.20 14.90
C SER A 458 -21.90 54.61 14.55
N LEU A 459 -21.00 54.78 13.58
CA LEU A 459 -20.58 56.12 13.13
C LEU A 459 -21.58 56.74 12.13
N THR A 460 -22.26 55.92 11.33
CA THR A 460 -23.22 56.37 10.32
C THR A 460 -24.64 56.57 10.85
N ARG A 461 -24.96 55.99 12.02
CA ARG A 461 -26.19 56.28 12.77
C ARG A 461 -25.90 57.17 13.98
N PRO A 462 -25.77 58.51 13.83
CA PRO A 462 -25.81 59.39 14.99
C PRO A 462 -27.23 59.36 15.58
N ASP A 463 -27.30 59.37 16.92
CA ASP A 463 -28.52 59.38 17.74
C ASP A 463 -29.73 60.03 17.05
N ARG A 464 -30.80 59.24 16.90
CA ARG A 464 -32.15 59.72 16.61
C ARG A 464 -33.05 59.54 17.82
#